data_AF-A0A7C4HBB3-F1
#
_entry.id   AF-A0A7C4HBB3-F1
#
_cell.length_a   1.000
_cell.length_b   1.000
_cell.length_c   1.000
_cell.angle_alpha   90.00
_cell.angle_beta   90.00
_cell.angle_gamma   90.00
#
_symmetry.space_group_name_H-M   'P 1'
#
loop_
_entity.id
_entity.type
_entity.pdbx_description
1 polymer ?
#
loop_
_entity_poly.entity_id
_entity_poly.type
_entity_poly.pdbx_seq_one_letter_code
_entity_poly.pdbx_strand_id
1 'polypeptide(L)'
;MSDSEKMNALDFVINVLREHEKNLDALISRLEEILTELSTKGEEREIEEKAETKKAPKAIGVPVNIICESWSDFKDACSGAEVITFHQNNALSIKALQGNIIYEYREALPTHLGSLRCGIPVRLQANLDVSEIKKALSKELNVPESRIIKGEIQFPK
;
A
#
# COMPACT_ATOMS: atom_id res chain seq x y z
N MET A 1 14.15 13.73 -46.51
CA MET A 1 13.32 12.59 -46.09
C MET A 1 12.23 12.43 -47.11
N SER A 2 12.21 11.28 -47.77
CA SER A 2 11.25 10.95 -48.83
C SER A 2 9.91 10.58 -48.18
N ASP A 3 8.78 10.87 -48.85
CA ASP A 3 7.45 10.59 -48.28
C ASP A 3 7.22 9.10 -47.97
N SER A 4 7.96 8.21 -48.65
CA SER A 4 7.99 6.77 -48.35
C SER A 4 8.59 6.44 -46.98
N GLU A 5 9.59 7.18 -46.51
CA GLU A 5 10.20 6.96 -45.19
C GLU A 5 9.25 7.39 -44.07
N LYS A 6 8.50 8.48 -44.28
CA LYS A 6 7.46 8.96 -43.35
C LYS A 6 6.29 7.98 -43.27
N MET A 7 5.87 7.42 -44.41
CA MET A 7 4.81 6.43 -44.48
C MET A 7 5.20 5.15 -43.71
N ASN A 8 6.41 4.64 -43.93
CA ASN A 8 6.93 3.48 -43.20
C ASN A 8 7.05 3.73 -41.69
N ALA A 9 7.43 4.94 -41.27
CA ALA A 9 7.49 5.29 -39.85
C ALA A 9 6.09 5.34 -39.20
N LEU A 10 5.08 5.82 -39.92
CA LEU A 10 3.69 5.81 -39.46
C LEU A 10 3.15 4.38 -39.34
N ASP A 11 3.42 3.51 -40.31
CA ASP A 11 3.00 2.10 -40.25
C ASP A 11 3.66 1.36 -39.08
N PHE A 12 4.92 1.66 -38.78
CA PHE A 12 5.59 1.12 -37.60
C PHE A 12 4.92 1.59 -36.30
N VAL A 13 4.62 2.89 -36.18
CA VAL A 13 3.94 3.44 -35.00
C VAL A 13 2.55 2.83 -34.82
N ILE A 14 1.77 2.67 -35.91
CA ILE A 14 0.45 2.06 -35.88
C ILE A 14 0.52 0.61 -35.38
N ASN A 15 1.52 -0.16 -35.85
CA ASN A 15 1.70 -1.54 -35.42
C ASN A 15 2.09 -1.64 -33.94
N VAL A 16 2.98 -0.77 -33.45
CA VAL A 16 3.34 -0.73 -32.02
C VAL A 16 2.14 -0.36 -31.16
N LEU A 17 1.38 0.66 -31.55
CA LEU A 17 0.18 1.08 -30.79
C LEU A 17 -0.89 -0.02 -30.76
N ARG A 18 -1.10 -0.73 -31.88
CA ARG A 18 -2.04 -1.87 -31.93
C ARG A 18 -1.62 -3.03 -31.03
N GLU A 19 -0.32 -3.32 -30.95
CA GLU A 19 0.20 -4.36 -30.05
C GLU A 19 0.02 -3.95 -28.57
N HIS A 20 0.21 -2.67 -28.25
CA HIS A 20 -0.01 -2.14 -26.91
C HIS A 20 -1.49 -2.19 -26.51
N GLU A 21 -2.41 -1.82 -27.40
CA GLU A 21 -3.86 -1.93 -27.19
C GLU A 21 -4.25 -3.38 -26.86
N LYS A 22 -3.80 -4.33 -27.67
CA LYS A 22 -4.05 -5.76 -27.45
C LYS A 22 -3.48 -6.28 -26.12
N ASN A 23 -2.30 -5.82 -25.73
CA ASN A 23 -1.69 -6.21 -24.47
C ASN A 23 -2.44 -5.64 -23.26
N LEU A 24 -2.97 -4.42 -23.37
CA LEU A 24 -3.81 -3.83 -22.34
C LEU A 24 -5.15 -4.58 -22.20
N ASP A 25 -5.80 -4.91 -23.32
CA ASP A 25 -7.03 -5.72 -23.31
C ASP A 25 -6.82 -7.07 -22.62
N ALA A 26 -5.71 -7.75 -22.93
CA ALA A 26 -5.38 -9.03 -22.29
C ALA A 26 -5.13 -8.91 -20.78
N LEU A 27 -4.54 -7.81 -20.33
CA LEU A 27 -4.36 -7.53 -18.90
C LEU A 27 -5.69 -7.25 -18.21
N ILE A 28 -6.58 -6.50 -18.85
CA ILE A 28 -7.92 -6.20 -18.32
C ILE A 28 -8.72 -7.50 -18.15
N SER A 29 -8.76 -8.35 -19.17
CA SER A 29 -9.49 -9.63 -19.06
C SER A 29 -8.97 -10.53 -17.94
N ARG A 30 -7.65 -10.58 -17.72
CA ARG A 30 -7.07 -11.34 -16.59
C ARG A 30 -7.46 -10.76 -15.23
N LEU A 31 -7.56 -9.44 -15.12
CA LEU A 31 -8.01 -8.80 -13.89
C LEU A 31 -9.50 -9.09 -13.61
N GLU A 32 -10.34 -9.08 -14.65
CA GLU A 32 -11.76 -9.47 -14.54
C GLU A 32 -11.94 -10.93 -14.13
N GLU A 33 -11.13 -11.84 -14.69
CA GLU A 33 -11.11 -13.26 -14.31
C GLU A 33 -10.76 -13.44 -12.82
N ILE A 34 -9.69 -12.80 -12.36
CA ILE A 34 -9.29 -12.84 -10.93
C ILE A 34 -10.40 -12.27 -10.02
N LEU A 35 -11.07 -11.19 -10.44
CA LEU A 35 -12.16 -10.57 -9.68
C LEU A 35 -13.37 -11.50 -9.55
N THR A 36 -13.73 -12.20 -10.63
CA THR A 36 -14.86 -13.13 -10.66
C THR A 36 -14.59 -14.40 -9.85
N GLU A 37 -13.37 -14.94 -9.91
CA GLU A 37 -12.93 -16.04 -9.04
C GLU A 37 -13.00 -15.68 -7.55
N LEU A 38 -12.65 -14.43 -7.19
CA LEU A 38 -12.73 -13.95 -5.82
C LEU A 38 -14.19 -13.80 -5.33
N SER A 39 -15.09 -13.36 -6.22
CA SER A 39 -16.50 -13.14 -5.88
C SER A 39 -17.27 -14.44 -5.66
N THR A 40 -17.03 -15.46 -6.48
CA THR A 40 -17.74 -16.76 -6.40
C THR A 40 -17.39 -17.58 -5.16
N LYS A 41 -16.23 -17.33 -4.54
CA LYS A 41 -15.78 -18.01 -3.32
C LYS A 41 -16.41 -17.45 -2.03
N GLY A 42 -17.12 -16.33 -2.11
CA GLY A 42 -17.68 -15.61 -0.96
C GLY A 42 -19.11 -16.00 -0.55
N GLU A 43 -19.86 -16.71 -1.40
CA GLU A 43 -21.32 -16.86 -1.24
C GLU A 43 -21.79 -18.10 -0.46
N GLU A 44 -20.89 -19.00 -0.03
CA GLU A 44 -21.29 -20.31 0.53
C GLU A 44 -21.40 -20.40 2.06
N ARG A 45 -21.35 -19.29 2.83
CA ARG A 45 -21.30 -19.38 4.31
C ARG A 45 -22.18 -18.39 5.06
N GLU A 46 -23.50 -18.45 4.84
CA GLU A 46 -24.47 -17.74 5.67
C GLU A 46 -25.60 -18.67 6.16
N ILE A 47 -25.36 -19.50 7.18
CA ILE A 47 -26.43 -20.03 8.04
C ILE A 47 -25.89 -20.18 9.49
N GLU A 48 -26.66 -19.66 10.45
CA GLU A 48 -26.60 -19.82 11.94
C GLU A 48 -25.54 -18.99 12.72
N GLU A 49 -25.80 -18.27 13.83
CA GLU A 49 -26.98 -18.12 14.70
C GLU A 49 -26.79 -16.90 15.65
N LYS A 50 -27.89 -16.37 16.17
CA LYS A 50 -28.01 -15.26 17.15
C LYS A 50 -27.64 -15.66 18.59
N ALA A 51 -26.90 -14.82 19.32
CA ALA A 51 -27.12 -14.50 20.75
C ALA A 51 -26.29 -13.27 21.20
N GLU A 52 -26.86 -12.43 22.07
CA GLU A 52 -26.41 -11.08 22.40
C GLU A 52 -25.00 -10.92 23.02
N THR A 53 -24.27 -9.89 22.58
CA THR A 53 -23.66 -8.83 23.44
C THR A 53 -22.99 -7.77 22.55
N LYS A 54 -23.09 -6.50 22.96
CA LYS A 54 -22.57 -5.31 22.27
C LYS A 54 -21.11 -5.43 21.82
N LYS A 55 -20.89 -5.91 20.61
CA LYS A 55 -19.71 -5.65 19.77
C LYS A 55 -20.27 -5.50 18.35
N ALA A 56 -19.88 -4.43 17.66
CA ALA A 56 -20.22 -4.26 16.25
C ALA A 56 -19.95 -5.59 15.51
N PRO A 57 -20.83 -6.01 14.58
CA PRO A 57 -20.66 -7.27 13.88
C PRO A 57 -19.25 -7.28 13.29
N LYS A 58 -18.41 -8.22 13.76
CA LYS A 58 -17.17 -8.55 13.07
C LYS A 58 -17.58 -9.15 11.75
N ALA A 59 -17.83 -8.30 10.77
CA ALA A 59 -17.79 -8.68 9.38
C ALA A 59 -16.42 -9.34 9.20
N ILE A 60 -16.42 -10.66 9.08
CA ILE A 60 -15.29 -11.43 8.54
C ILE A 60 -15.32 -11.14 7.04
N GLY A 61 -15.11 -9.87 6.70
CA GLY A 61 -15.08 -9.39 5.34
C GLY A 61 -13.72 -9.67 4.74
N VAL A 62 -13.58 -9.39 3.44
CA VAL A 62 -12.26 -9.25 2.82
C VAL A 62 -11.48 -8.18 3.62
N PRO A 63 -10.20 -8.41 3.95
CA PRO A 63 -9.39 -7.40 4.64
C PRO A 63 -9.39 -6.12 3.80
N VAL A 64 -9.94 -5.03 4.36
CA VAL A 64 -10.02 -3.74 3.67
C VAL A 64 -8.74 -2.97 3.97
N ASN A 65 -8.04 -2.52 2.92
CA ASN A 65 -6.92 -1.61 3.06
C ASN A 65 -7.42 -0.17 2.86
N ILE A 66 -7.21 0.68 3.87
CA ILE A 66 -7.54 2.11 3.84
C ILE A 66 -6.23 2.90 3.85
N ILE A 67 -5.99 3.67 2.80
CA ILE A 67 -4.83 4.56 2.71
C ILE A 67 -5.23 5.93 3.24
N CYS A 68 -4.57 6.38 4.30
CA CYS A 68 -4.77 7.69 4.90
C CYS A 68 -3.79 8.69 4.28
N GLU A 69 -4.30 9.79 3.74
CA GLU A 69 -3.47 10.89 3.22
C GLU A 69 -2.91 11.77 4.35
N SER A 70 -3.69 11.94 5.42
CA SER A 70 -3.35 12.78 6.56
C SER A 70 -2.94 11.93 7.77
N TRP A 71 -1.90 12.36 8.48
CA TRP A 71 -1.48 11.73 9.74
C TRP A 71 -2.58 11.76 10.79
N SER A 72 -3.35 12.84 10.86
CA SER A 72 -4.46 13.00 11.82
C SER A 72 -5.53 11.92 11.64
N ASP A 73 -5.96 11.68 10.40
CA ASP A 73 -6.99 10.66 10.09
C ASP A 73 -6.50 9.26 10.44
N PHE A 74 -5.22 8.97 10.13
CA PHE A 74 -4.59 7.70 10.48
C PHE A 74 -4.55 7.52 12.00
N LYS A 75 -4.11 8.54 12.74
CA LYS A 75 -3.99 8.50 14.20
C LYS A 75 -5.34 8.28 14.88
N ASP A 76 -6.37 9.00 14.45
CA ASP A 76 -7.71 8.90 15.04
C ASP A 76 -8.31 7.50 14.79
N ALA A 77 -8.13 6.98 13.57
CA ALA A 77 -8.61 5.65 13.18
C ALA A 77 -7.88 4.50 13.90
N CYS A 78 -6.58 4.66 14.18
CA CYS A 78 -5.70 3.59 14.66
C CYS A 78 -5.40 3.64 16.16
N SER A 79 -6.10 4.49 16.92
CA SER A 79 -5.90 4.61 18.36
C SER A 79 -6.19 3.27 19.04
N GLY A 80 -5.17 2.69 19.70
CA GLY A 80 -5.29 1.38 20.34
C GLY A 80 -5.29 0.18 19.37
N ALA A 81 -4.72 0.33 18.17
CA ALA A 81 -4.56 -0.75 17.19
C ALA A 81 -3.93 -2.04 17.78
N GLU A 82 -4.25 -3.18 17.16
CA GLU A 82 -3.80 -4.50 17.62
C GLU A 82 -2.31 -4.72 17.32
N VAL A 83 -1.89 -4.35 16.12
CA VAL A 83 -0.50 -4.43 15.67
C VAL A 83 -0.20 -3.21 14.80
N ILE A 84 0.96 -2.60 15.00
CA ILE A 84 1.49 -1.57 14.11
C ILE A 84 2.77 -2.11 13.50
N THR A 85 2.87 -2.00 12.18
CA THR A 85 4.10 -2.29 11.44
C THR A 85 4.62 -1.01 10.81
N PHE A 86 5.93 -0.87 10.75
CA PHE A 86 6.55 0.21 9.99
C PHE A 86 7.77 -0.28 9.23
N HIS A 87 8.02 0.30 8.07
CA HIS A 87 9.24 0.07 7.31
C HIS A 87 9.74 1.38 6.69
N GLN A 88 11.06 1.43 6.49
CA GLN A 88 11.76 2.57 5.92
C GLN A 88 12.60 2.08 4.76
N ASN A 89 12.09 2.29 3.55
CA ASN A 89 12.86 2.10 2.32
C ASN A 89 13.13 3.48 1.72
N ASN A 90 12.22 3.98 0.89
CA ASN A 90 12.31 5.32 0.29
C ASN A 90 11.33 6.32 0.92
N ALA A 91 10.35 5.81 1.65
CA ALA A 91 9.33 6.51 2.40
C ALA A 91 9.17 5.80 3.74
N LEU A 92 8.69 6.52 4.75
CA LEU A 92 8.18 5.93 5.98
C LEU A 92 6.77 5.42 5.68
N SER A 93 6.59 4.11 5.76
CA SER A 93 5.30 3.46 5.60
C SER A 93 4.91 2.82 6.92
N ILE A 94 3.73 3.16 7.41
CA ILE A 94 3.18 2.73 8.69
C ILE A 94 1.85 2.07 8.40
N LYS A 95 1.69 0.82 8.86
CA LYS A 95 0.43 0.08 8.74
C LYS A 95 -0.08 -0.33 10.09
N ALA A 96 -1.37 -0.15 10.34
CA ALA A 96 -2.02 -0.56 11.58
C ALA A 96 -3.13 -1.56 11.28
N LEU A 97 -3.15 -2.66 12.03
CA LEU A 97 -4.21 -3.66 11.99
C LEU A 97 -5.20 -3.38 13.11
N GLN A 98 -6.47 -3.20 12.74
CA GLN A 98 -7.56 -3.00 13.68
C GLN A 98 -8.77 -3.83 13.25
N GLY A 99 -9.00 -4.95 13.93
CA GLY A 99 -9.97 -5.95 13.52
C GLY A 99 -9.64 -6.54 12.15
N ASN A 100 -10.44 -6.20 11.15
CA ASN A 100 -10.31 -6.70 9.77
C ASN A 100 -9.90 -5.60 8.77
N ILE A 101 -9.51 -4.43 9.28
CA ILE A 101 -9.10 -3.29 8.47
C ILE A 101 -7.61 -3.06 8.68
N ILE A 102 -6.89 -2.84 7.58
CA ILE A 102 -5.53 -2.36 7.61
C ILE A 102 -5.54 -0.90 7.17
N TYR A 103 -5.12 -0.02 8.07
CA TYR A 103 -4.85 1.36 7.73
C TYR A 103 -3.39 1.50 7.30
N GLU A 104 -3.12 2.26 6.25
CA GLU A 104 -1.78 2.57 5.75
C GLU A 104 -1.59 4.09 5.70
N TYR A 105 -0.52 4.57 6.32
CA TYR A 105 -0.03 5.94 6.16
C TYR A 105 1.38 5.90 5.56
N ARG A 106 1.62 6.79 4.59
CA ARG A 106 2.91 6.85 3.89
C ARG A 106 3.40 8.29 3.81
N GLU A 107 4.63 8.51 4.24
CA GLU A 107 5.29 9.81 4.22
C GLU A 107 6.65 9.73 3.55
N ALA A 108 6.93 10.67 2.64
CA ALA A 108 8.21 10.73 1.95
C ALA A 108 9.32 11.16 2.91
N LEU A 109 10.45 10.44 2.90
CA LEU A 109 11.60 10.81 3.72
C LEU A 109 12.36 11.98 3.06
N PRO A 110 12.66 13.07 3.80
CA PRO A 110 13.45 14.17 3.28
C PRO A 110 14.77 13.65 2.71
N THR A 111 15.00 13.95 1.44
CA THR A 111 16.24 13.61 0.74
C THR A 111 16.92 14.91 0.33
N HIS A 112 18.08 15.19 0.91
CA HIS A 112 18.88 16.34 0.51
C HIS A 112 19.99 15.89 -0.45
N LEU A 113 19.99 16.47 -1.64
CA LEU A 113 21.09 16.33 -2.60
C LEU A 113 22.03 17.51 -2.42
N GLY A 114 23.27 17.21 -2.06
CA GLY A 114 24.34 18.20 -1.91
C GLY A 114 25.59 17.78 -2.64
N SER A 115 26.59 18.66 -2.65
CA SER A 115 27.95 18.32 -3.07
C SER A 115 28.92 18.67 -1.96
N LEU A 116 29.85 17.77 -1.67
CA LEU A 116 30.96 18.05 -0.77
C LEU A 116 31.87 19.11 -1.37
N ARG A 117 32.67 19.77 -0.54
CA ARG A 117 33.65 20.79 -1.00
C ARG A 117 34.64 20.26 -2.04
N CYS A 118 34.85 18.94 -2.10
CA CYS A 118 35.67 18.27 -3.11
C CYS A 118 34.91 17.93 -4.41
N GLY A 119 33.68 18.40 -4.59
CA GLY A 119 32.88 18.17 -5.80
C GLY A 119 32.16 16.82 -5.87
N ILE A 120 32.24 16.00 -4.81
CA ILE A 120 31.56 14.70 -4.75
C ILE A 120 30.07 14.92 -4.43
N PRO A 121 29.15 14.46 -5.29
CA PRO A 121 27.72 14.51 -4.99
C PRO A 121 27.41 13.55 -3.84
N VAL A 122 26.63 14.03 -2.87
CA VAL A 122 26.20 13.25 -1.71
C VAL A 122 24.69 13.33 -1.57
N ARG A 123 24.09 12.19 -1.24
CA ARG A 123 22.66 12.07 -0.93
C ARG A 123 22.52 11.82 0.57
N LEU A 124 21.91 12.76 1.26
CA LEU A 124 21.60 12.65 2.69
C LEU A 124 20.12 12.27 2.82
N GLN A 125 19.85 11.14 3.45
CA GLN A 125 18.51 10.73 3.83
C GLN A 125 18.42 10.69 5.35
N ALA A 126 17.26 11.05 5.90
CA ALA A 126 17.00 10.93 7.32
C ALA A 126 17.20 9.47 7.76
N ASN A 127 18.19 9.23 8.62
CA ASN A 127 18.37 7.94 9.28
C ASN A 127 17.60 7.98 10.60
N LEU A 128 16.38 7.46 10.58
CA LEU A 128 15.53 7.40 11.76
C LEU A 128 15.85 6.14 12.55
N ASP A 129 16.19 6.32 13.83
CA ASP A 129 16.42 5.19 14.73
C ASP A 129 15.11 4.43 14.98
N VAL A 130 15.17 3.09 14.88
CA VAL A 130 14.07 2.17 15.15
C VAL A 130 13.48 2.42 16.54
N SER A 131 14.32 2.68 17.55
CA SER A 131 13.86 2.93 18.92
C SER A 131 13.12 4.26 19.05
N GLU A 132 13.56 5.30 18.35
CA GLU A 132 12.89 6.60 18.35
C GLU A 132 11.55 6.54 17.62
N ILE A 133 11.47 5.83 16.50
CA ILE A 133 10.21 5.59 15.78
C ILE A 133 9.23 4.83 16.67
N LYS A 134 9.67 3.76 17.33
CA LYS A 134 8.81 2.98 18.23
C LYS A 134 8.24 3.83 19.36
N LYS A 135 9.07 4.65 20.01
CA LYS A 135 8.62 5.59 21.06
C LYS A 135 7.62 6.61 20.52
N ALA A 136 7.91 7.22 19.37
CA ALA A 136 7.04 8.19 18.74
C ALA A 136 5.67 7.59 18.41
N LEU A 137 5.65 6.44 17.72
CA LEU A 137 4.42 5.72 17.38
C LEU A 137 3.66 5.25 18.63
N SER A 138 4.37 4.78 19.65
CA SER A 138 3.74 4.35 20.91
C SER A 138 3.00 5.50 21.60
N LYS A 139 3.62 6.68 21.64
CA LYS A 139 3.03 7.89 22.22
C LYS A 139 1.88 8.43 21.38
N GLU A 140 2.05 8.51 20.06
CA GLU A 140 1.05 9.10 19.17
C GLU A 140 -0.19 8.21 19.02
N LEU A 141 -0.03 6.90 18.94
CA LEU A 141 -1.12 5.95 18.66
C LEU A 141 -1.69 5.29 19.93
N ASN A 142 -1.12 5.59 21.10
CA ASN A 142 -1.49 5.00 22.38
C ASN A 142 -1.42 3.45 22.36
N VAL A 143 -0.34 2.92 21.77
CA VAL A 143 -0.11 1.47 21.63
C VAL A 143 1.23 1.12 22.30
N PRO A 144 1.33 0.02 23.06
CA PRO A 144 2.61 -0.37 23.66
C PRO A 144 3.66 -0.74 22.60
N GLU A 145 4.93 -0.40 22.85
CA GLU A 145 6.05 -0.70 21.92
C GLU A 145 6.17 -2.19 21.56
N SER A 146 5.66 -3.10 22.41
CA SER A 146 5.63 -4.54 22.14
C SER A 146 4.74 -4.93 20.96
N ARG A 147 3.76 -4.09 20.60
CA ARG A 147 2.89 -4.29 19.42
C ARG A 147 3.39 -3.55 18.18
N ILE A 148 4.53 -2.86 18.29
CA ILE A 148 5.12 -2.09 17.18
C ILE A 148 6.31 -2.86 16.61
N ILE A 149 6.16 -3.29 15.36
CA ILE A 149 7.07 -4.19 14.68
C ILE A 149 7.72 -3.46 13.50
N LYS A 150 9.03 -3.59 13.35
CA LYS A 150 9.72 -3.16 12.13
C LYS A 150 9.53 -4.26 11.08
N GLY A 151 8.78 -4.00 10.03
CA GLY A 151 8.41 -5.00 9.03
C GLY A 151 7.18 -4.59 8.23
N GLU A 152 6.63 -5.53 7.47
CA GLU A 152 5.45 -5.35 6.64
C GLU A 152 4.42 -6.45 6.96
N ILE A 153 3.13 -6.12 6.85
CA ILE A 153 2.05 -7.10 6.95
C ILE A 153 1.97 -7.83 5.60
N GLN A 154 2.15 -9.15 5.61
CA GLN A 154 1.95 -10.00 4.44
C GLN A 154 0.70 -10.85 4.62
N PHE A 155 -0.10 -10.96 3.55
CA PHE A 155 -1.22 -11.89 3.50
C PHE A 155 -0.78 -13.21 2.86
N PRO A 156 -1.25 -14.35 3.38
CA PRO A 156 -1.01 -15.64 2.72
C PRO A 156 -1.60 -15.62 1.30
N LYS A 157 -0.84 -16.17 0.35
CA LYS A 157 -1.26 -16.35 -1.05
C LYS A 157 -2.23 -17.52 -1.19
#